data_AF-A0A7R9Q484-F1
#
_entry.id   AF-A0A7R9Q484-F1
#
_cell.length_a   1.000
_cell.length_b   1.000
_cell.length_c   1.000
_cell.angle_alpha   90.00
_cell.angle_beta   90.00
_cell.angle_gamma   90.00
#
_symmetry.space_group_name_H-M   'P 1'
#
loop_
_entity.id
_entity.type
_entity.pdbx_description
1 polymer ?
#
loop_
_entity_poly.entity_id
_entity_poly.type
_entity_poly.pdbx_seq_one_letter_code
_entity_poly.pdbx_strand_id
1 'polypeptide(L)'
;MTPISVGSSRGPSPLTLGISDAVPIAIALQESVSACFKGTDETKCQVQVIGSLKMAFPAGIVQAFANNPYASPLTFKLNKSSKLENIYPNKELLIESSESLRPITSDSSSFEVNMSALMSHIRRLYEQSPNSRYYNIDVLKYQMRCLQGAKSTPLQLVSYWKCEPQTTSLKVDYKYNSSSLAQIESLRNVCIFVNIDGEPHSMQSRPEGKWNPATKQAMWRFDRLSNTSQTGGLAGLGSVKAKFDLSSGPSTPSVIQAQFTCLDTTVSGIEFELTAVGYRVSLNKRNSLTHSVL
;
A
#
# COMPACT_ATOMS: atom_id res chain seq x y z
N MET A 1 47.13 17.37 21.03
CA MET A 1 46.47 16.07 21.28
C MET A 1 45.10 16.35 21.89
N THR A 2 44.05 16.27 21.09
CA THR A 2 42.65 16.43 21.53
C THR A 2 42.06 15.04 21.80
N PRO A 3 41.34 14.81 22.90
CA PRO A 3 40.65 13.53 23.11
C PRO A 3 39.38 13.47 22.25
N ILE A 4 39.23 12.36 21.52
CA ILE A 4 38.04 12.01 20.76
C ILE A 4 36.98 11.55 21.76
N SER A 5 35.95 12.37 21.98
CA SER A 5 34.74 11.93 22.68
C SER A 5 33.90 11.09 21.74
N VAL A 6 33.92 9.77 21.95
CA VAL A 6 33.05 8.79 21.30
C VAL A 6 31.61 9.08 21.74
N GLY A 7 30.87 9.82 20.93
CA GLY A 7 29.45 10.05 21.10
C GLY A 7 28.68 8.76 20.87
N SER A 8 28.37 8.07 21.97
CA SER A 8 27.54 6.88 22.04
C SER A 8 26.26 7.06 21.21
N SER A 9 26.03 6.12 20.31
CA SER A 9 24.75 5.91 19.62
C SER A 9 23.63 5.90 20.67
N ARG A 10 22.75 6.91 20.62
CA ARG A 10 21.51 6.89 21.38
C ARG A 10 20.56 5.94 20.66
N GLY A 11 20.67 4.66 21.01
CA GLY A 11 19.64 3.68 20.70
C GLY A 11 18.27 4.13 21.21
N PRO A 12 17.17 3.60 20.65
CA PRO A 12 15.83 3.99 21.08
C PRO A 12 15.65 3.62 22.56
N SER A 13 15.24 4.60 23.36
CA SER A 13 15.08 4.45 24.80
C SER A 13 14.15 3.28 25.14
N PRO A 14 14.46 2.46 26.15
CA PRO A 14 13.51 1.49 26.68
C PRO A 14 12.29 2.25 27.19
N LEU A 15 11.10 1.67 26.99
CA LEU A 15 9.88 2.22 27.57
C LEU A 15 10.04 2.32 29.08
N THR A 16 10.22 3.54 29.57
CA THR A 16 10.19 3.84 31.00
C THR A 16 8.75 4.20 31.31
N LEU A 17 7.89 3.18 31.41
CA LEU A 17 6.50 3.38 31.84
C LEU A 17 6.55 3.81 33.32
N GLY A 18 6.51 5.12 33.56
CA GLY A 18 6.01 5.63 34.83
C GLY A 18 4.57 5.15 35.01
N ILE A 19 4.14 4.98 36.26
CA ILE A 19 2.86 4.37 36.69
C ILE A 19 1.60 5.11 36.14
N SER A 20 1.76 6.17 35.34
CA SER A 20 0.70 7.00 34.77
C SER A 20 0.86 7.30 33.25
N ASP A 21 1.80 6.69 32.54
CA ASP A 21 2.06 7.08 31.14
C ASP A 21 1.31 6.19 30.13
N ALA A 22 0.55 6.83 29.22
CA ALA A 22 -0.26 6.12 28.23
C ALA A 22 0.60 5.24 27.30
N VAL A 23 0.14 4.02 27.01
CA VAL A 23 0.89 3.05 26.20
C VAL A 23 1.01 3.57 24.76
N PRO A 24 2.23 3.74 24.23
CA PRO A 24 2.41 4.17 22.85
C PRO A 24 2.13 3.00 21.89
N ILE A 25 1.21 3.20 20.95
CA ILE A 25 0.93 2.26 19.85
C ILE A 25 1.25 2.93 18.52
N ALA A 26 1.71 2.17 17.53
CA ALA A 26 1.83 2.67 16.17
C ALA A 26 0.75 2.06 15.29
N ILE A 27 0.22 2.84 14.36
CA ILE A 27 -0.87 2.47 13.46
C ILE A 27 -0.36 2.47 12.04
N ALA A 28 -0.75 1.47 11.26
CA ALA A 28 -0.49 1.44 9.83
C ALA A 28 -1.79 1.13 9.06
N LEU A 29 -2.18 2.05 8.18
CA LEU A 29 -3.18 1.82 7.13
C LEU A 29 -2.44 1.47 5.85
N GLN A 30 -2.68 0.27 5.33
CA GLN A 30 -2.02 -0.24 4.14
C GLN A 30 -3.06 -0.67 3.12
N GLU A 31 -3.03 -0.06 1.94
CA GLU A 31 -3.95 -0.38 0.85
C GLU A 31 -3.22 -1.00 -0.33
N SER A 32 -3.88 -1.96 -0.97
CA SER A 32 -3.50 -2.54 -2.24
C SER A 32 -4.56 -2.21 -3.27
N VAL A 33 -4.17 -1.50 -4.32
CA VAL A 33 -5.02 -1.26 -5.49
C VAL A 33 -4.65 -2.29 -6.55
N SER A 34 -5.65 -2.97 -7.09
CA SER A 34 -5.55 -3.89 -8.21
C SER A 34 -6.43 -3.36 -9.34
N ALA A 35 -5.86 -3.14 -10.52
CA ALA A 35 -6.60 -2.65 -11.68
C ALA A 35 -6.33 -3.51 -12.91
N CYS A 36 -7.37 -3.80 -13.68
CA CYS A 36 -7.30 -4.46 -14.98
C CYS A 36 -7.87 -3.51 -16.04
N PHE A 37 -7.05 -3.13 -17.03
CA PHE A 37 -7.45 -2.28 -18.14
C PHE A 37 -7.64 -3.10 -19.40
N LYS A 38 -8.63 -2.76 -20.26
CA LYS A 38 -8.85 -3.45 -21.53
C LYS A 38 -8.77 -2.47 -22.70
N GLY A 39 -7.55 -2.27 -23.21
CA GLY A 39 -7.28 -1.34 -24.29
C GLY A 39 -7.71 0.09 -23.94
N THR A 40 -8.42 0.76 -24.83
CA THR A 40 -8.90 2.14 -24.66
C THR A 40 -10.26 2.25 -23.98
N ASP A 41 -10.95 1.14 -23.72
CA ASP A 41 -12.32 1.15 -23.19
C ASP A 41 -12.30 1.25 -21.66
N GLU A 42 -12.42 2.47 -21.14
CA GLU A 42 -12.44 2.74 -19.71
C GLU A 42 -13.57 2.01 -18.98
N THR A 43 -14.70 1.74 -19.65
CA THR A 43 -15.85 1.09 -19.01
C THR A 43 -15.60 -0.38 -18.65
N LYS A 44 -14.64 -1.01 -19.33
CA LYS A 44 -14.20 -2.38 -19.05
C LYS A 44 -13.10 -2.46 -17.99
N CYS A 45 -12.66 -1.31 -17.46
CA CYS A 45 -11.69 -1.28 -16.38
C CYS A 45 -12.31 -1.86 -15.10
N GLN A 46 -11.63 -2.86 -14.53
CA GLN A 46 -12.00 -3.45 -13.25
C GLN A 46 -11.00 -3.00 -12.20
N VAL A 47 -11.51 -2.48 -11.09
CA VAL A 47 -10.68 -1.96 -10.01
C VAL A 47 -11.13 -2.59 -8.70
N GLN A 48 -10.17 -3.05 -7.91
CA GLN A 48 -10.38 -3.55 -6.57
C GLN A 48 -9.38 -2.87 -5.64
N VAL A 49 -9.86 -2.34 -4.52
CA VAL A 49 -9.02 -1.76 -3.48
C VAL A 49 -9.29 -2.48 -2.18
N ILE A 50 -8.26 -3.13 -1.66
CA ILE A 50 -8.28 -3.85 -0.38
C ILE A 50 -7.32 -3.14 0.55
N GLY A 51 -7.78 -2.80 1.75
CA GLY A 51 -6.94 -2.24 2.79
C GLY A 51 -6.88 -3.10 4.04
N SER A 52 -5.89 -2.80 4.88
CA SER A 52 -5.72 -3.39 6.19
C SER A 52 -5.29 -2.33 7.21
N LEU A 53 -5.84 -2.47 8.41
CA LEU A 53 -5.43 -1.70 9.58
C LEU A 53 -4.57 -2.61 10.46
N LYS A 54 -3.35 -2.16 10.74
CA LYS A 54 -2.42 -2.85 11.65
C LYS A 54 -2.08 -1.96 12.83
N MET A 55 -1.90 -2.58 13.99
CA MET A 55 -1.39 -1.94 15.19
C MET A 55 -0.07 -2.57 15.59
N ALA A 56 0.89 -1.76 15.98
CA ALA A 56 2.17 -2.22 16.50
C ALA A 56 2.31 -1.80 17.96
N PHE A 57 2.52 -2.79 18.81
CA PHE A 57 2.71 -2.61 20.25
C PHE A 57 4.20 -2.75 20.59
N PRO A 58 4.76 -1.87 21.41
CA PRO A 58 6.16 -1.93 21.80
C PRO A 58 6.43 -3.12 22.72
N ALA A 59 7.65 -3.67 22.68
CA ALA A 59 8.00 -4.89 23.42
C ALA A 59 7.64 -4.86 24.93
N GLY A 60 7.81 -3.71 25.58
CA GLY A 60 7.52 -3.52 27.00
C GLY A 60 6.05 -3.70 27.40
N ILE A 61 5.12 -3.77 26.43
CA ILE A 61 3.69 -3.99 26.69
C ILE A 61 3.42 -5.33 27.40
N VAL A 62 4.26 -6.35 27.15
CA VAL A 62 4.11 -7.69 27.74
C VAL A 62 4.23 -7.60 29.26
N GLN A 63 5.23 -6.87 29.75
CA GLN A 63 5.45 -6.66 31.18
C GLN A 63 4.38 -5.74 31.76
N ALA A 64 3.95 -4.72 31.03
CA ALA A 64 2.86 -3.83 31.46
C ALA A 64 1.55 -4.60 31.70
N PHE A 65 1.18 -5.50 30.78
CA PHE A 65 0.00 -6.36 30.93
C PHE A 65 0.16 -7.42 32.01
N ALA A 66 1.36 -7.98 32.20
CA ALA A 66 1.63 -8.91 33.30
C ALA A 66 1.47 -8.23 34.68
N ASN A 67 1.84 -6.96 34.80
CA ASN A 67 1.74 -6.19 36.03
C ASN A 67 0.35 -5.59 36.26
N ASN A 68 -0.46 -5.43 35.21
CA ASN A 68 -1.82 -4.92 35.29
C ASN A 68 -2.80 -5.76 34.45
N PRO A 69 -3.45 -6.78 35.06
CA PRO A 69 -4.43 -7.60 34.36
C PRO A 69 -5.72 -6.85 33.99
N TYR A 70 -5.96 -5.67 34.57
CA TYR A 70 -7.08 -4.78 34.26
C TYR A 70 -6.61 -3.59 33.42
N ALA A 71 -5.89 -3.89 32.33
CA ALA A 71 -5.45 -2.87 31.38
C ALA A 71 -6.64 -2.06 30.86
N SER A 72 -6.43 -0.76 30.63
CA SER A 72 -7.46 0.12 30.09
C SER A 72 -8.01 -0.43 28.76
N PRO A 73 -9.33 -0.34 28.51
CA PRO A 73 -9.91 -0.77 27.24
C PRO A 73 -9.28 -0.02 26.06
N LEU A 74 -9.02 -0.75 24.97
CA LEU A 74 -8.55 -0.17 23.72
C LEU A 74 -9.73 -0.05 22.74
N THR A 75 -10.12 1.19 22.45
CA THR A 75 -11.21 1.55 21.54
C THR A 75 -10.70 2.54 20.50
N PHE A 76 -11.23 2.45 19.29
CA PHE A 76 -10.87 3.33 18.19
C PHE A 76 -12.04 3.51 17.22
N LYS A 77 -11.93 4.52 16.35
CA LYS A 77 -12.86 4.81 15.26
C LYS A 77 -12.15 4.87 13.92
N LEU A 78 -12.87 4.46 12.89
CA LEU A 78 -12.52 4.73 11.50
C LEU A 78 -13.48 5.78 10.96
N ASN A 79 -12.97 6.98 10.70
CA ASN A 79 -13.71 8.08 10.08
C ASN A 79 -13.53 8.05 8.56
N LYS A 80 -14.41 8.77 7.84
CA LYS A 80 -14.45 8.81 6.37
C LYS A 80 -14.66 7.42 5.76
N SER A 81 -15.44 6.58 6.43
CA SER A 81 -15.70 5.19 6.03
C SER A 81 -16.75 5.04 4.93
N SER A 82 -17.36 6.13 4.45
CA SER A 82 -18.43 6.10 3.44
C SER A 82 -18.07 5.42 2.11
N LYS A 83 -16.78 5.33 1.76
CA LYS A 83 -16.31 4.58 0.58
C LYS A 83 -16.10 3.10 0.83
N LEU A 84 -16.23 2.62 2.06
CA LEU A 84 -16.07 1.20 2.38
C LEU A 84 -17.29 0.40 1.93
N GLU A 85 -17.03 -0.70 1.24
CA GLU A 85 -18.04 -1.67 0.82
C GLU A 85 -18.19 -2.78 1.86
N ASN A 86 -17.06 -3.35 2.29
CA ASN A 86 -17.02 -4.42 3.28
C ASN A 86 -15.92 -4.15 4.29
N ILE A 87 -16.18 -4.48 5.56
CA ILE A 87 -15.18 -4.49 6.63
C ILE A 87 -15.13 -5.91 7.18
N TYR A 88 -13.92 -6.43 7.39
CA TYR A 88 -13.64 -7.76 7.92
C TYR A 88 -12.84 -7.61 9.22
N PRO A 89 -13.51 -7.43 10.37
CA PRO A 89 -12.87 -7.37 11.68
C PRO A 89 -12.15 -8.68 12.02
N ASN A 90 -11.02 -8.60 12.72
CA ASN A 90 -10.43 -9.78 13.33
C ASN A 90 -11.30 -10.23 14.52
N LYS A 91 -12.10 -11.28 14.31
CA LYS A 91 -13.07 -11.80 15.28
C LYS A 91 -12.46 -12.31 16.59
N GLU A 92 -11.18 -12.68 16.58
CA GLU A 92 -10.50 -13.06 17.81
C GLU A 92 -10.15 -11.84 18.67
N LEU A 93 -9.86 -10.70 18.03
CA LEU A 93 -9.33 -9.52 18.68
C LEU A 93 -10.35 -8.41 18.91
N LEU A 94 -11.40 -8.34 18.10
CA LEU A 94 -12.41 -7.29 18.17
C LEU A 94 -13.71 -7.84 18.74
N ILE A 95 -14.33 -7.09 19.64
CA ILE A 95 -15.64 -7.40 20.18
C ILE A 95 -16.68 -7.03 19.12
N GLU A 96 -17.53 -7.98 18.75
CA GLU A 96 -18.69 -7.70 17.89
C GLU A 96 -19.70 -6.85 18.69
N SER A 97 -19.63 -5.53 18.53
CA SER A 97 -20.62 -4.60 19.10
C SER A 97 -21.81 -4.45 18.15
N SER A 98 -22.99 -4.16 18.66
CA SER A 98 -24.18 -3.85 17.83
C SER A 98 -23.97 -2.63 16.91
N GLU A 99 -22.99 -1.76 17.21
CA GLU A 99 -22.55 -0.67 16.33
C GLU A 99 -21.65 -1.12 15.19
N SER A 100 -20.80 -2.14 15.40
CA SER A 100 -19.97 -2.74 14.34
C SER A 100 -20.77 -3.50 13.28
N LEU A 101 -22.04 -3.81 13.60
CA LEU A 101 -23.02 -4.46 12.72
C LEU A 101 -23.99 -3.46 12.04
N ARG A 102 -23.87 -2.15 12.33
CA ARG A 102 -24.68 -1.14 11.63
C ARG A 102 -24.24 -1.04 10.17
N PRO A 103 -25.15 -0.69 9.24
CA PRO A 103 -24.79 -0.46 7.86
C PRO A 103 -23.65 0.56 7.77
N ILE A 104 -22.71 0.34 6.85
CA ILE A 104 -21.55 1.21 6.55
C ILE A 104 -21.99 2.59 5.98
N THR A 105 -23.29 2.91 6.04
CA THR A 105 -23.88 4.20 5.67
C THR A 105 -23.50 5.33 6.63
N SER A 106 -22.94 5.01 7.80
CA SER A 106 -22.36 5.99 8.71
C SER A 106 -20.91 6.30 8.34
N ASP A 107 -20.53 7.58 8.36
CA ASP A 107 -19.18 8.04 7.98
C ASP A 107 -18.11 7.72 9.05
N SER A 108 -18.51 7.10 10.16
CA SER A 108 -17.64 6.68 11.25
C SER A 108 -18.05 5.29 11.76
N SER A 109 -17.09 4.39 11.91
CA SER A 109 -17.26 3.05 12.50
C SER A 109 -16.44 2.90 13.78
N SER A 110 -17.07 2.57 14.90
CA SER A 110 -16.42 2.38 16.21
C SER A 110 -16.07 0.91 16.46
N PHE A 111 -14.91 0.66 17.07
CA PHE A 111 -14.41 -0.67 17.38
C PHE A 111 -13.87 -0.74 18.80
N GLU A 112 -14.08 -1.89 19.44
CA GLU A 112 -13.55 -2.23 20.76
C GLU A 112 -12.72 -3.50 20.69
N VAL A 113 -11.54 -3.48 21.30
CA VAL A 113 -10.61 -4.60 21.32
C VAL A 113 -10.88 -5.48 22.53
N ASN A 114 -10.99 -6.79 22.31
CA ASN A 114 -11.02 -7.80 23.35
C ASN A 114 -9.63 -7.85 24.02
N MET A 115 -9.50 -7.17 25.16
CA MET A 115 -8.23 -7.05 25.88
C MET A 115 -7.65 -8.40 26.30
N SER A 116 -8.49 -9.36 26.70
CA SER A 116 -8.02 -10.71 27.07
C SER A 116 -7.40 -11.46 25.90
N ALA A 117 -8.05 -11.40 24.74
CA ALA A 117 -7.54 -11.99 23.52
C ALA A 117 -6.28 -11.27 23.02
N LEU A 118 -6.24 -9.93 23.09
CA LEU A 118 -5.06 -9.13 22.75
C LEU A 118 -3.85 -9.51 23.61
N MET A 119 -4.01 -9.54 24.94
CA MET A 119 -2.95 -9.91 25.88
C MET A 119 -2.40 -11.30 25.56
N SER A 120 -3.30 -12.27 25.35
CA SER A 120 -2.94 -13.64 24.99
C SER A 120 -2.20 -13.71 23.65
N HIS A 121 -2.66 -12.96 22.65
CA HIS A 121 -2.04 -12.91 21.33
C HIS A 121 -0.64 -12.31 21.37
N ILE A 122 -0.46 -11.17 22.04
CA ILE A 122 0.85 -10.54 22.22
C ILE A 122 1.81 -11.46 22.98
N ARG A 123 1.33 -12.18 24.01
CA ARG A 123 2.15 -13.15 24.72
C ARG A 123 2.69 -14.24 23.79
N ARG A 124 1.84 -14.79 22.91
CA ARG A 124 2.28 -15.77 21.89
C ARG A 124 3.33 -15.20 20.94
N LEU A 125 3.15 -13.96 20.48
CA LEU A 125 4.14 -13.28 19.63
C LEU A 125 5.46 -13.04 20.35
N TYR A 126 5.42 -12.70 21.64
CA TYR A 126 6.61 -12.58 22.48
C TYR A 126 7.34 -13.92 22.63
N GLU A 127 6.61 -15.01 22.90
CA GLU A 127 7.21 -16.35 23.03
C GLU A 127 7.87 -16.82 21.73
N GLN A 128 7.29 -16.49 20.57
CA GLN A 128 7.86 -16.80 19.26
C GLN A 128 9.04 -15.89 18.90
N SER A 129 9.05 -14.64 19.36
CA SER A 129 10.07 -13.65 19.01
C SER A 129 10.33 -12.66 20.16
N PRO A 130 11.06 -13.08 21.21
CA PRO A 130 11.25 -12.29 22.43
C PRO A 130 12.04 -10.99 22.19
N ASN A 131 12.93 -11.00 21.20
CA ASN A 131 13.81 -9.86 20.87
C ASN A 131 13.16 -8.85 19.92
N SER A 132 11.89 -9.04 19.55
CA SER A 132 11.20 -8.08 18.68
C SER A 132 11.00 -6.76 19.40
N ARG A 133 11.29 -5.64 18.72
CA ARG A 133 11.03 -4.29 19.26
C ARG A 133 9.54 -3.96 19.30
N TYR A 134 8.79 -4.53 18.36
CA TYR A 134 7.36 -4.31 18.22
C TYR A 134 6.62 -5.60 17.85
N TYR A 135 5.41 -5.75 18.35
CA TYR A 135 4.47 -6.81 17.98
C TYR A 135 3.39 -6.22 17.08
N ASN A 136 3.43 -6.61 15.80
CA ASN A 136 2.48 -6.15 14.79
C ASN A 136 1.25 -7.07 14.78
N ILE A 137 0.07 -6.48 14.77
CA ILE A 137 -1.21 -7.17 14.85
C ILE A 137 -2.11 -6.67 13.73
N ASP A 138 -2.68 -7.60 12.98
CA ASP A 138 -3.71 -7.32 11.98
C ASP A 138 -5.07 -7.18 12.67
N VAL A 139 -5.61 -5.96 12.65
CA VAL A 139 -6.83 -5.61 13.39
C VAL A 139 -8.07 -5.83 12.54
N LEU A 140 -8.04 -5.35 11.30
CA LEU A 140 -9.12 -5.57 10.34
C LEU A 140 -8.62 -5.44 8.90
N LYS A 141 -9.39 -6.00 7.97
CA LYS A 141 -9.28 -5.75 6.53
C LYS A 141 -10.53 -5.04 6.06
N TYR A 142 -10.44 -4.32 4.95
CA TYR A 142 -11.58 -3.67 4.34
C TYR A 142 -11.47 -3.68 2.82
N GLN A 143 -12.63 -3.63 2.16
CA GLN A 143 -12.75 -3.46 0.73
C GLN A 143 -13.45 -2.13 0.46
N MET A 144 -12.88 -1.33 -0.44
CA MET A 144 -13.46 -0.06 -0.86
C MET A 144 -14.37 -0.26 -2.07
N ARG A 145 -15.51 0.43 -2.08
CA ARG A 145 -16.35 0.58 -3.25
C ARG A 145 -15.63 1.44 -4.27
N CYS A 146 -15.28 0.85 -5.41
CA CYS A 146 -14.63 1.57 -6.50
C CYS A 146 -15.67 2.25 -7.41
N LEU A 147 -15.37 3.46 -7.85
CA LEU A 147 -16.11 4.14 -8.92
C LEU A 147 -15.99 3.37 -10.24
N GLN A 148 -16.99 3.50 -11.10
CA GLN A 148 -16.99 2.90 -12.43
C GLN A 148 -15.78 3.37 -13.26
N GLY A 149 -15.19 2.43 -14.00
CA GLY A 149 -14.06 2.68 -14.89
C GLY A 149 -12.76 2.91 -14.14
N ALA A 150 -11.88 3.75 -14.70
CA ALA A 150 -10.52 3.93 -14.20
C ALA A 150 -10.41 5.04 -13.13
N LYS A 151 -11.51 5.64 -12.71
CA LYS A 151 -11.54 6.81 -11.82
C LYS A 151 -10.94 6.55 -10.43
N SER A 152 -11.00 5.31 -9.95
CA SER A 152 -10.44 4.91 -8.64
C SER A 152 -8.99 4.44 -8.72
N THR A 153 -8.37 4.48 -9.90
CA THR A 153 -6.98 4.03 -10.10
C THR A 153 -6.03 5.21 -10.04
N PRO A 154 -4.94 5.17 -9.24
CA PRO A 154 -3.95 6.25 -9.22
C PRO A 154 -3.08 6.34 -10.48
N LEU A 155 -2.98 5.24 -11.23
CA LEU A 155 -2.26 5.16 -12.50
C LEU A 155 -3.17 4.49 -13.53
N GLN A 156 -3.54 5.25 -14.55
CA GLN A 156 -4.30 4.78 -15.70
C GLN A 156 -3.33 4.39 -16.81
N LEU A 157 -3.60 3.27 -17.48
CA LEU A 157 -2.77 2.74 -18.56
C LEU A 157 -3.62 2.41 -19.77
N VAL A 158 -3.06 2.64 -20.95
CA VAL A 158 -3.62 2.22 -22.24
C VAL A 158 -2.48 1.71 -23.10
N SER A 159 -2.64 0.54 -23.71
CA SER A 159 -1.63 0.00 -24.63
C SER A 159 -2.11 -0.12 -26.06
N TYR A 160 -1.14 -0.07 -26.96
CA TYR A 160 -1.32 -0.24 -28.39
C TYR A 160 -0.19 -1.14 -28.89
N TRP A 161 -0.58 -2.17 -29.63
CA TRP A 161 0.34 -3.16 -30.20
C TRP A 161 0.24 -3.14 -31.72
N LYS A 162 1.40 -3.19 -32.38
CA LYS A 162 1.51 -3.47 -33.81
C LYS A 162 2.49 -4.62 -33.96
N CYS A 163 1.95 -5.81 -34.23
CA CYS A 163 2.74 -7.04 -34.38
C CYS A 163 2.89 -7.35 -35.87
N GLU A 164 4.13 -7.26 -36.37
CA GLU A 164 4.52 -7.62 -37.73
C GLU A 164 5.45 -8.85 -37.69
N PRO A 165 5.65 -9.57 -38.81
CA PRO A 165 6.47 -10.78 -38.82
C PRO A 165 7.92 -10.60 -38.34
N GLN A 166 8.51 -9.41 -38.56
CA GLN A 166 9.90 -9.12 -38.19
C GLN A 166 10.02 -8.07 -37.08
N THR A 167 8.94 -7.34 -36.77
CA THR A 167 9.01 -6.27 -35.77
C THR A 167 7.75 -6.19 -34.92
N THR A 168 7.91 -5.81 -33.66
CA THR A 168 6.79 -5.49 -32.77
C THR A 168 6.95 -4.09 -32.23
N SER A 169 5.95 -3.25 -32.47
CA SER A 169 5.88 -1.91 -31.89
C SER A 169 4.86 -1.88 -30.76
N LEU A 170 5.30 -1.42 -29.59
CA LEU A 170 4.50 -1.22 -28.40
C LEU A 170 4.44 0.27 -28.06
N LYS A 171 3.26 0.76 -27.76
CA LYS A 171 3.05 2.06 -27.11
C LYS A 171 2.19 1.87 -25.86
N VAL A 172 2.64 2.38 -24.73
CA VAL A 172 1.89 2.40 -23.46
C VAL A 172 1.73 3.86 -23.04
N ASP A 173 0.50 4.37 -23.12
CA ASP A 173 0.15 5.66 -22.55
C ASP A 173 -0.16 5.49 -21.06
N TYR A 174 0.38 6.39 -20.25
CA TYR A 174 0.15 6.42 -18.81
C TYR A 174 -0.34 7.79 -18.36
N LYS A 175 -1.26 7.78 -17.38
CA LYS A 175 -1.78 8.99 -16.76
C LYS A 175 -1.89 8.83 -15.25
N TYR A 176 -1.20 9.70 -14.54
CA TYR A 176 -1.38 9.92 -13.11
C TYR A 176 -2.78 10.48 -12.85
N ASN A 177 -3.45 9.91 -11.87
CA ASN A 177 -4.77 10.34 -11.44
C ASN A 177 -4.71 10.75 -9.97
N SER A 178 -4.43 12.03 -9.70
CA SER A 178 -4.44 12.54 -8.32
C SER A 178 -5.81 12.46 -7.65
N SER A 179 -6.89 12.46 -8.43
CA SER A 179 -8.27 12.49 -7.90
C SER A 179 -8.71 11.18 -7.24
N SER A 180 -7.99 10.08 -7.49
CA SER A 180 -8.24 8.82 -6.78
C SER A 180 -7.62 8.78 -5.39
N LEU A 181 -6.72 9.71 -5.05
CA LEU A 181 -6.02 9.75 -3.77
C LEU A 181 -6.73 10.73 -2.83
N ALA A 182 -6.75 10.43 -1.53
CA ALA A 182 -7.34 11.30 -0.53
C ALA A 182 -6.52 12.59 -0.32
N GLN A 183 -5.19 12.46 -0.40
CA GLN A 183 -4.24 13.58 -0.43
C GLN A 183 -3.36 13.45 -1.68
N ILE A 184 -3.11 14.58 -2.34
CA ILE A 184 -2.33 14.63 -3.59
C ILE A 184 -0.88 14.28 -3.28
N GLU A 185 -0.47 13.07 -3.66
CA GLU A 185 0.88 12.57 -3.46
C GLU A 185 1.45 11.94 -4.73
N SER A 186 2.78 11.97 -4.86
CA SER A 186 3.44 11.38 -6.04
C SER A 186 3.44 9.85 -5.97
N LEU A 187 3.31 9.20 -7.13
CA LEU A 187 3.63 7.78 -7.24
C LEU A 187 5.14 7.62 -7.33
N ARG A 188 5.70 6.65 -6.60
CA ARG A 188 7.13 6.36 -6.54
C ARG A 188 7.43 4.97 -7.06
N ASN A 189 8.66 4.80 -7.56
CA ASN A 189 9.17 3.52 -8.08
C ASN A 189 8.20 2.90 -9.11
N VAL A 190 7.65 3.73 -9.98
CA VAL A 190 6.72 3.28 -11.01
C VAL A 190 7.49 2.40 -11.99
N CYS A 191 7.15 1.13 -12.07
CA CYS A 191 7.75 0.18 -13.00
C CYS A 191 6.66 -0.28 -13.95
N ILE A 192 6.89 -0.18 -15.26
CA ILE A 192 6.04 -0.75 -16.31
C ILE A 192 6.86 -1.85 -16.99
N PHE A 193 6.30 -3.02 -17.17
CA PHE A 193 7.01 -4.14 -17.79
C PHE A 193 6.08 -5.07 -18.54
N VAL A 194 6.65 -5.78 -19.51
CA VAL A 194 5.90 -6.60 -20.46
C VAL A 194 6.80 -7.72 -21.00
N ASN A 195 6.22 -8.89 -21.21
CA ASN A 195 6.92 -10.01 -21.81
C ASN A 195 6.69 -9.99 -23.34
N ILE A 196 7.74 -10.19 -24.12
CA ILE A 196 7.66 -10.18 -25.60
C ILE A 196 8.12 -11.55 -26.12
N ASP A 197 7.24 -12.22 -26.87
CA ASP A 197 7.54 -13.46 -27.61
C ASP A 197 8.15 -13.15 -28.99
N GLY A 198 8.40 -14.19 -29.79
CA GLY A 198 8.99 -14.06 -31.12
C GLY A 198 10.50 -13.81 -31.16
N GLU A 199 11.19 -14.17 -30.08
CA GLU A 199 12.65 -14.09 -29.94
C GLU A 199 13.25 -12.71 -30.27
N PRO A 200 12.98 -11.69 -29.44
CA PRO A 200 13.53 -10.36 -29.65
C PRO A 200 15.06 -10.36 -29.50
N HIS A 201 15.75 -9.86 -30.51
CA HIS A 201 17.21 -9.73 -30.50
C HIS A 201 17.67 -8.26 -30.43
N SER A 202 16.77 -7.30 -30.65
CA SER A 202 17.03 -5.87 -30.56
C SER A 202 15.80 -5.15 -29.99
N MET A 203 16.04 -4.16 -29.13
CA MET A 203 15.01 -3.30 -28.54
C MET A 203 15.45 -1.84 -28.64
N GLN A 204 14.59 -1.00 -29.22
CA GLN A 204 14.74 0.45 -29.23
C GLN A 204 13.56 1.06 -28.46
N SER A 205 13.82 1.93 -27.51
CA SER A 205 12.74 2.49 -26.68
C SER A 205 12.95 3.94 -26.27
N ARG A 206 11.83 4.64 -26.09
CA ARG A 206 11.75 6.00 -25.56
C ARG A 206 10.58 6.08 -24.56
N PRO A 207 10.81 6.43 -23.28
CA PRO A 207 12.13 6.59 -22.63
C PRO A 207 12.94 5.30 -22.64
N GLU A 208 14.23 5.39 -22.30
CA GLU A 208 15.11 4.21 -22.27
C GLU A 208 14.54 3.13 -21.34
N GLY A 209 14.49 1.90 -21.84
CA GLY A 209 14.01 0.73 -21.11
C GLY A 209 15.06 -0.37 -21.11
N LYS A 210 14.98 -1.26 -20.12
CA LYS A 210 15.88 -2.41 -19.98
C LYS A 210 15.23 -3.65 -20.57
N TRP A 211 15.97 -4.36 -21.40
CA TRP A 211 15.61 -5.70 -21.89
C TRP A 211 16.29 -6.77 -21.05
N ASN A 212 15.53 -7.74 -20.57
CA ASN A 212 16.04 -8.93 -19.91
C ASN A 212 15.80 -10.16 -20.81
N PRO A 213 16.86 -10.71 -21.45
CA PRO A 213 16.71 -11.86 -22.35
C PRO A 213 16.35 -13.15 -21.61
N ALA A 214 16.75 -13.32 -20.35
CA ALA A 214 16.49 -14.54 -19.57
C ALA A 214 14.99 -14.70 -19.27
N THR A 215 14.30 -13.60 -19.00
CA THR A 215 12.85 -13.58 -18.73
C THR A 215 12.02 -13.12 -19.92
N LYS A 216 12.66 -12.80 -21.05
CA LYS A 216 12.05 -12.19 -22.26
C LYS A 216 11.19 -10.96 -21.93
N GLN A 217 11.69 -10.08 -21.05
CA GLN A 217 10.91 -8.99 -20.47
C GLN A 217 11.56 -7.63 -20.76
N ALA A 218 10.75 -6.67 -21.22
CA ALA A 218 11.11 -5.26 -21.28
C ALA A 218 10.58 -4.52 -20.04
N MET A 219 11.35 -3.57 -19.52
CA MET A 219 11.02 -2.84 -18.30
C MET A 219 11.41 -1.35 -18.39
N TRP A 220 10.50 -0.48 -17.95
CA TRP A 220 10.70 0.95 -17.77
C TRP A 220 10.47 1.32 -16.33
N ARG A 221 11.37 2.11 -15.75
CA ARG A 221 11.29 2.54 -14.36
C ARG A 221 11.33 4.06 -14.26
N PHE A 222 10.43 4.60 -13.46
CA PHE A 222 10.32 6.01 -13.14
C PHE A 222 10.33 6.19 -11.64
N ASP A 223 11.25 7.02 -11.15
CA ASP A 223 11.40 7.22 -9.70
C ASP A 223 10.18 7.94 -9.11
N ARG A 224 9.61 8.88 -9.86
CA ARG A 224 8.48 9.69 -9.44
C ARG A 224 7.57 10.09 -10.60
N LEU A 225 6.26 10.03 -10.37
CA LEU A 225 5.21 10.49 -11.27
C LEU A 225 4.21 11.37 -10.49
N SER A 226 3.93 12.58 -10.97
CA SER A 226 3.05 13.55 -10.29
C SER A 226 2.42 14.56 -11.27
N ASN A 227 1.45 15.37 -10.81
CA ASN A 227 0.81 16.41 -11.62
C ASN A 227 1.77 17.53 -12.07
N THR A 228 2.90 17.73 -11.38
CA THR A 228 3.89 18.75 -11.72
C THR A 228 5.15 18.10 -12.28
N SER A 229 5.64 18.61 -13.42
CA SER A 229 6.96 18.26 -13.95
C SER A 229 8.03 18.98 -13.13
N GLN A 230 8.28 18.51 -11.89
CA GLN A 230 9.45 18.97 -11.14
C GLN A 230 10.72 18.37 -11.73
N THR A 231 11.84 19.08 -11.59
CA THR A 231 13.18 18.62 -12.01
C THR A 231 13.47 17.22 -11.47
N GLY A 232 13.60 16.24 -12.37
CA GLY A 232 13.86 14.83 -12.04
C GLY A 232 12.63 13.91 -11.94
N GLY A 233 11.41 14.43 -12.12
CA GLY A 233 10.17 13.65 -12.23
C GLY A 233 9.55 13.73 -13.62
N LEU A 234 8.86 12.67 -14.06
CA LEU A 234 8.09 12.71 -15.30
C LEU A 234 6.76 13.42 -15.10
N ALA A 235 6.28 14.09 -16.16
CA ALA A 235 4.94 14.64 -16.19
C ALA A 235 3.91 13.54 -15.90
N GLY A 236 2.84 13.89 -15.20
CA GLY A 236 1.73 12.97 -14.86
C GLY A 236 0.96 12.44 -16.06
N LEU A 237 1.39 12.73 -17.28
CA LEU A 237 0.87 12.18 -18.53
C LEU A 237 2.05 11.93 -19.46
N GLY A 238 2.12 10.76 -20.08
CA GLY A 238 3.18 10.44 -21.03
C GLY A 238 2.98 9.11 -21.72
N SER A 239 4.00 8.72 -22.49
CA SER A 239 3.99 7.45 -23.23
C SER A 239 5.34 6.76 -23.12
N VAL A 240 5.31 5.45 -23.00
CA VAL A 240 6.42 4.56 -23.34
C VAL A 240 6.22 4.07 -24.77
N LYS A 241 7.25 4.16 -25.59
CA LYS A 241 7.27 3.60 -26.95
C LYS A 241 8.45 2.65 -27.08
N ALA A 242 8.23 1.48 -27.63
CA ALA A 242 9.25 0.48 -27.84
C ALA A 242 9.07 -0.21 -29.19
N LYS A 243 10.17 -0.52 -29.85
CA LYS A 243 10.21 -1.34 -31.05
C LYS A 243 11.17 -2.51 -30.80
N PHE A 244 10.72 -3.70 -31.10
CA PHE A 244 11.47 -4.94 -30.98
C PHE A 244 11.67 -5.52 -32.36
N ASP A 245 12.90 -5.92 -32.68
CA ASP A 245 13.20 -6.69 -33.89
C ASP A 245 13.25 -8.18 -33.51
N LEU A 246 12.53 -9.00 -34.29
CA LEU A 246 12.21 -10.39 -33.97
C LEU A 246 12.88 -11.35 -34.95
N SER A 247 13.37 -12.49 -34.46
CA SER A 247 13.81 -13.61 -35.33
C SER A 247 12.67 -14.57 -35.69
N SER A 248 11.61 -14.64 -34.88
CA SER A 248 10.50 -15.61 -35.05
C SER A 248 9.14 -14.98 -34.76
N GLY A 249 8.79 -13.91 -35.48
CA GLY A 249 7.49 -13.24 -35.31
C GLY A 249 6.34 -13.88 -36.11
N PRO A 250 5.12 -13.31 -36.02
CA PRO A 250 4.77 -12.13 -35.23
C PRO A 250 4.62 -12.47 -33.73
N SER A 251 4.84 -11.46 -32.88
CA SER A 251 4.57 -11.57 -31.44
C SER A 251 3.06 -11.55 -31.16
N THR A 252 2.64 -12.19 -30.07
CA THR A 252 1.28 -12.06 -29.54
C THR A 252 1.24 -10.96 -28.46
N PRO A 253 0.30 -9.99 -28.54
CA PRO A 253 0.12 -9.02 -27.46
C PRO A 253 -0.06 -9.71 -26.12
N SER A 254 0.75 -9.33 -25.14
CA SER A 254 0.75 -9.90 -23.81
C SER A 254 0.31 -8.86 -22.78
N VAL A 255 0.09 -9.35 -21.56
CA VAL A 255 -0.29 -8.51 -20.43
C VAL A 255 0.85 -7.57 -20.05
N ILE A 256 0.55 -6.28 -19.96
CA ILE A 256 1.46 -5.26 -19.46
C ILE A 256 1.19 -5.07 -17.98
N GLN A 257 2.24 -5.14 -17.18
CA GLN A 257 2.15 -5.00 -15.74
C GLN A 257 2.77 -3.68 -15.32
N ALA A 258 2.18 -3.05 -14.31
CA ALA A 258 2.74 -1.89 -13.66
C ALA A 258 2.68 -2.01 -12.13
N GLN A 259 3.73 -1.53 -11.48
CA GLN A 259 3.86 -1.52 -10.04
C GLN A 259 4.30 -0.15 -9.58
N PHE A 260 3.75 0.32 -8.48
CA PHE A 260 4.18 1.57 -7.86
C PHE A 260 3.86 1.59 -6.37
N THR A 261 4.47 2.54 -5.68
CA THR A 261 4.19 2.82 -4.26
C THR A 261 3.74 4.26 -4.10
N CYS A 262 2.74 4.48 -3.27
CA CYS A 262 2.33 5.80 -2.80
C CYS A 262 2.45 5.82 -1.27
N LEU A 263 3.08 6.87 -0.75
CA LEU A 263 3.36 7.02 0.67
C LEU A 263 2.53 8.19 1.22
N ASP A 264 2.21 8.11 2.50
CA ASP A 264 1.53 9.14 3.30
C ASP A 264 0.08 9.48 2.86
N THR A 265 -0.49 8.69 1.96
CA THR A 265 -1.89 8.83 1.50
C THR A 265 -2.55 7.46 1.32
N THR A 266 -3.88 7.47 1.16
CA THR A 266 -4.70 6.31 0.84
C THR A 266 -5.68 6.64 -0.29
N VAL A 267 -6.22 5.62 -0.96
CA VAL A 267 -7.31 5.77 -1.93
C VAL A 267 -8.66 5.93 -1.22
N SER A 268 -8.87 5.20 -0.13
CA SER A 268 -10.11 5.29 0.65
C SER A 268 -10.28 6.65 1.32
N GLY A 269 -9.19 7.25 1.82
CA GLY A 269 -9.23 8.44 2.67
C GLY A 269 -9.67 8.19 4.10
N ILE A 270 -9.71 6.93 4.54
CA ILE A 270 -10.07 6.56 5.91
C ILE A 270 -9.07 7.17 6.89
N GLU A 271 -9.61 7.65 8.01
CA GLU A 271 -8.84 8.21 9.10
C GLU A 271 -9.03 7.38 10.36
N PHE A 272 -7.91 6.98 10.97
CA PHE A 272 -7.90 6.31 12.26
C PHE A 272 -7.92 7.35 13.39
N GLU A 273 -8.82 7.16 14.35
CA GLU A 273 -8.92 7.94 15.58
C GLU A 273 -8.87 7.01 16.80
N LEU A 274 -7.95 7.26 17.72
CA LEU A 274 -7.88 6.53 18.98
C LEU A 274 -8.81 7.19 20.00
N THR A 275 -9.75 6.43 20.58
CA THR A 275 -10.69 6.95 21.58
C THR A 275 -10.37 6.51 23.01
N ALA A 276 -9.43 5.58 23.17
CA ALA A 276 -9.00 5.10 24.48
C ALA A 276 -8.01 6.04 25.17
N VAL A 277 -8.22 6.26 26.48
CA VAL A 277 -7.39 7.17 27.31
C VAL A 277 -6.07 6.54 27.76
N GLY A 278 -6.03 5.20 27.91
CA GLY A 278 -4.83 4.47 28.35
C GLY A 278 -3.74 4.29 27.29
N TYR A 279 -3.96 4.78 26.07
CA TYR A 279 -3.08 4.59 24.92
C TYR A 279 -2.84 5.92 24.21
N ARG A 280 -1.73 6.01 23.48
CA ARG A 280 -1.45 7.14 22.59
C ARG A 280 -0.90 6.66 21.26
N VAL A 281 -1.23 7.36 20.17
CA VAL A 281 -0.65 7.07 18.86
C VAL A 281 0.75 7.69 18.78
N SER A 282 1.77 6.83 18.71
CA SER A 282 3.17 7.23 18.54
C SER A 282 3.57 7.45 17.08
N LEU A 283 2.88 6.77 16.16
CA LEU A 283 3.08 6.89 14.72
C LEU A 283 1.79 6.49 14.00
N ASN A 284 1.40 7.24 12.97
CA ASN A 284 0.31 6.88 12.07
C ASN A 284 0.84 6.85 10.64
N LYS A 285 1.08 5.65 10.10
CA LYS A 285 1.63 5.44 8.78
C LYS A 285 0.53 5.10 7.78
N ARG A 286 0.50 5.79 6.65
CA ARG A 286 -0.48 5.56 5.58
C ARG A 286 0.26 5.23 4.31
N ASN A 287 0.06 4.03 3.77
CA ASN A 287 0.74 3.60 2.56
C ASN A 287 -0.27 2.95 1.60
N SER A 288 -0.15 3.24 0.31
CA SER A 288 -0.81 2.48 -0.74
C SER A 288 0.24 1.83 -1.63
N LEU A 289 0.16 0.52 -1.76
CA LEU A 289 0.84 -0.23 -2.81
C LEU A 289 -0.16 -0.43 -3.95
N THR A 290 0.29 -0.43 -5.20
CA THR A 290 -0.61 -0.69 -6.32
C THR A 290 0.05 -1.60 -7.33
N HIS A 291 -0.74 -2.57 -7.77
CA HIS A 291 -0.44 -3.45 -8.89
C HIS A 291 -1.50 -3.19 -9.97
N SER A 292 -1.08 -2.64 -11.10
CA SER A 292 -1.93 -2.46 -12.27
C SER A 292 -1.55 -3.49 -13.33
N VAL A 293 -2.55 -4.02 -14.01
CA VAL A 293 -2.41 -5.03 -15.05
C VAL A 293 -3.24 -4.56 -16.25
N LEU A 294 -2.73 -4.73 -17.47
CA LEU A 294 -3.38 -4.33 -18.71
C LEU A 294 -3.29 -5.45 -19.74
#